data_AF-A0A845WE16-F1
#
_entry.id   AF-A0A845WE16-F1
#
_cell.length_a   1.000
_cell.length_b   1.000
_cell.length_c   1.000
_cell.angle_alpha   90.00
_cell.angle_beta   90.00
_cell.angle_gamma   90.00
#
_symmetry.space_group_name_H-M   'P 1'
#
loop_
_entity.id
_entity.type
_entity.pdbx_description
1 polymer ?
#
loop_
_entity_poly.entity_id
_entity_poly.type
_entity_poly.pdbx_seq_one_letter_code
_entity_poly.pdbx_strand_id
1 'polypeptide(L)'
;MMYGVVNTNCEATIRLVVGNENSQRQVIDAVIDTGYTGFLSLPRQTIIALNLPWTGVERGTLGDGSEATFEVYAATVIWDGEYQSIPVNETETDPLVGMSLLYGYDLRIQAVEGGTVIIEAL
;
A
#
# COMPACT_ATOMS: atom_id res chain seq x y z
N MET A 1 16.14 -4.72 0.38
CA MET A 1 15.37 -5.85 -0.18
C MET A 1 14.27 -6.29 0.78
N MET A 2 13.03 -6.32 0.31
CA MET A 2 11.84 -6.76 1.04
C MET A 2 11.23 -8.01 0.40
N TYR A 3 10.52 -8.80 1.20
CA TYR A 3 9.95 -10.07 0.80
C TYR A 3 8.45 -10.12 1.08
N GLY A 4 7.73 -10.78 0.17
CA GLY A 4 6.31 -11.05 0.27
C GLY A 4 5.99 -12.44 -0.25
N VAL A 5 4.70 -12.74 -0.40
CA VAL A 5 4.21 -14.05 -0.82
C VAL A 5 2.97 -13.91 -1.69
N VAL A 6 2.80 -14.83 -2.63
CA VAL A 6 1.53 -14.99 -3.35
C VAL A 6 0.58 -15.82 -2.50
N ASN A 7 -0.56 -15.24 -2.12
CA ASN A 7 -1.55 -15.89 -1.25
C ASN A 7 -2.45 -16.89 -2.03
N THR A 8 -3.41 -17.52 -1.34
CA THR A 8 -4.36 -18.49 -1.91
C THR A 8 -5.34 -17.87 -2.92
N ASN A 9 -5.48 -16.54 -2.94
CA ASN A 9 -6.30 -15.81 -3.92
C ASN A 9 -5.50 -15.45 -5.18
N CYS A 10 -4.24 -15.92 -5.30
CA CYS A 10 -3.30 -15.56 -6.35
C CYS A 10 -2.86 -14.09 -6.33
N GLU A 11 -2.90 -13.43 -5.18
CA GLU A 11 -2.47 -12.05 -5.00
C GLU A 11 -1.04 -12.00 -4.48
N ALA A 12 -0.19 -11.19 -5.12
CA ALA A 12 1.13 -10.86 -4.57
C ALA A 12 0.94 -9.93 -3.37
N THR A 13 1.35 -10.36 -2.19
CA THR A 13 1.17 -9.60 -0.95
C THR A 13 2.50 -9.29 -0.28
N ILE A 14 2.57 -8.15 0.40
CA ILE A 14 3.69 -7.74 1.25
C ILE A 14 3.17 -7.28 2.61
N ARG A 15 3.89 -7.64 3.67
CA ARG A 15 3.61 -7.20 5.03
C ARG A 15 4.34 -5.90 5.32
N LEU A 16 3.60 -4.88 5.75
CA LEU A 16 4.13 -3.54 6.03
C LEU A 16 3.83 -3.10 7.46
N VAL A 17 4.71 -2.26 8.00
CA VAL A 17 4.44 -1.50 9.22
C VAL A 17 4.03 -0.11 8.81
N VAL A 18 2.78 0.26 9.11
CA VAL A 18 2.20 1.57 8.82
C VAL A 18 1.85 2.27 10.12
N GLY A 19 2.01 3.58 10.18
CA GLY A 19 1.79 4.34 11.39
C GLY A 19 1.51 5.82 11.15
N ASN A 20 1.48 6.56 12.26
CA ASN A 20 1.42 8.01 12.28
C ASN A 20 2.71 8.63 12.84
N GLU A 21 2.81 9.96 12.83
CA GLU A 21 3.96 10.69 13.37
C GLU A 21 4.10 10.54 14.90
N ASN A 22 3.03 10.13 15.60
CA ASN A 22 2.98 9.97 17.06
C ASN A 22 3.39 8.56 17.53
N SER A 23 4.16 7.83 16.73
CA SER A 23 4.63 6.46 17.02
C SER A 23 3.55 5.39 17.16
N GLN A 24 2.29 5.67 16.80
CA GLN A 24 1.27 4.64 16.68
C GLN A 24 1.49 3.85 15.39
N ARG A 25 1.48 2.52 15.48
CA ARG A 25 1.83 1.63 14.36
C ARG A 25 0.97 0.39 14.35
N GLN A 26 0.74 -0.13 13.16
CA GLN A 26 0.03 -1.37 12.91
C GLN A 26 0.74 -2.13 11.80
N VAL A 27 0.75 -3.45 11.92
CA VAL A 27 1.19 -4.35 10.85
C VAL A 27 -0.02 -4.63 9.96
N ILE A 28 0.15 -4.47 8.65
CA ILE A 28 -0.86 -4.80 7.64
C ILE A 28 -0.26 -5.76 6.62
N ASP A 29 -1.12 -6.59 6.03
CA ASP A 29 -0.81 -7.30 4.80
C ASP A 29 -1.48 -6.51 3.66
N ALA A 30 -0.72 -6.17 2.63
CA ALA A 30 -1.19 -5.37 1.49
C ALA A 30 -0.94 -6.10 0.18
N VAL A 31 -1.90 -6.02 -0.73
CA VAL A 31 -1.79 -6.55 -2.10
C VAL A 31 -0.99 -5.57 -2.94
N ILE A 32 -0.06 -6.08 -3.75
CA ILE A 32 0.67 -5.28 -4.72
C ILE A 32 -0.20 -5.15 -5.96
N ASP A 33 -0.59 -3.91 -6.28
CA ASP A 33 -1.42 -3.58 -7.42
C ASP A 33 -0.64 -2.69 -8.40
N THR A 34 -0.19 -3.28 -9.50
CA THR A 34 0.54 -2.55 -10.55
C THR A 34 -0.39 -1.70 -11.43
N GLY A 35 -1.72 -1.85 -11.30
CA GLY A 35 -2.72 -0.97 -11.90
C GLY A 35 -3.06 0.25 -11.05
N TYR A 36 -2.70 0.26 -9.77
CA TYR A 36 -2.91 1.39 -8.87
C TYR A 36 -1.74 2.37 -8.92
N THR A 37 -2.00 3.63 -9.30
CA THR A 37 -0.96 4.66 -9.44
C THR A 37 -0.53 5.32 -8.12
N GLY A 38 -1.33 5.22 -7.06
CA GLY A 38 -1.04 5.84 -5.77
C GLY A 38 0.08 5.15 -4.99
N PHE A 39 0.28 5.55 -3.73
CA PHE A 39 1.31 4.97 -2.85
C PHE A 39 0.77 3.77 -2.10
N LEU A 40 -0.21 4.01 -1.24
CA LEU A 40 -0.88 3.00 -0.42
C LEU A 40 -2.37 3.33 -0.36
N SER A 41 -3.22 2.32 -0.34
CA SER A 41 -4.62 2.47 0.08
C SER A 41 -4.85 1.75 1.40
N LEU A 42 -5.76 2.26 2.22
CA LEU A 42 -6.15 1.64 3.49
C LEU A 42 -7.67 1.67 3.70
N PRO A 43 -8.24 0.65 4.37
CA PRO A 43 -9.60 0.72 4.85
C PRO A 43 -9.75 1.75 5.97
N ARG A 44 -10.92 2.40 5.99
CA ARG A 44 -11.28 3.43 6.97
C ARG A 44 -11.01 3.01 8.41
N GLN A 45 -11.24 1.74 8.74
CA GLN A 45 -11.00 1.21 10.07
C GLN A 45 -9.51 1.32 10.48
N THR A 46 -8.58 1.01 9.57
CA THR A 46 -7.14 1.13 9.83
C THR A 46 -6.73 2.59 9.96
N ILE A 47 -7.29 3.47 9.12
CA ILE A 47 -7.05 4.92 9.17
C ILE A 47 -7.47 5.50 10.53
N ILE A 48 -8.67 5.16 11.01
CA ILE A 48 -9.17 5.57 12.33
C ILE A 48 -8.32 4.97 13.45
N ALA A 49 -8.00 3.67 13.36
CA ALA A 49 -7.21 2.98 14.37
C ALA A 49 -5.84 3.63 14.53
N LEU A 50 -5.19 4.02 13.44
CA LEU A 50 -3.89 4.71 13.43
C LEU A 50 -4.00 6.22 13.66
N ASN A 51 -5.21 6.78 13.77
CA ASN A 51 -5.46 8.21 13.87
C ASN A 51 -4.66 9.02 12.83
N LEU A 52 -4.74 8.60 11.55
CA LEU A 52 -4.01 9.27 10.48
C LEU A 52 -4.60 10.67 10.22
N PRO A 53 -3.77 11.71 10.08
CA PRO A 53 -4.24 13.05 9.75
C PRO A 53 -4.73 13.12 8.31
N TRP A 54 -5.92 13.70 8.12
CA TRP A 54 -6.46 14.01 6.80
C TRP A 54 -5.66 15.13 6.13
N THR A 55 -5.35 14.98 4.85
CA THR A 55 -4.54 15.93 4.07
C THR A 55 -5.24 16.49 2.84
N GLY A 56 -6.32 15.86 2.38
CA GLY A 56 -7.07 16.36 1.24
C GLY A 56 -7.90 15.31 0.54
N VAL A 57 -8.19 15.58 -0.73
CA VAL A 57 -8.96 14.71 -1.63
C VAL A 57 -8.22 14.58 -2.95
N GLU A 58 -8.18 13.37 -3.49
CA GLU A 58 -7.60 13.05 -4.80
C GLU A 58 -8.70 12.54 -5.74
N ARG A 59 -8.58 12.83 -7.04
CA ARG A 59 -9.42 12.23 -8.08
C ARG A 59 -8.61 11.17 -8.81
N GLY A 60 -9.22 10.01 -9.02
CA GLY A 60 -8.60 8.92 -9.77
C GLY A 60 -9.60 8.23 -10.71
N THR A 61 -9.05 7.61 -11.75
CA THR A 61 -9.82 6.76 -12.66
C THR A 61 -9.72 5.30 -12.19
N LEU A 62 -10.85 4.64 -12.02
CA LEU A 62 -10.94 3.23 -11.62
C LEU A 62 -10.64 2.29 -12.80
N GLY A 63 -10.44 1.01 -12.49
CA GLY A 63 -10.17 -0.02 -13.51
C GLY A 63 -11.29 -0.22 -14.54
N ASP A 64 -12.52 0.22 -14.23
CA ASP A 64 -13.66 0.22 -15.17
C ASP A 64 -13.76 1.51 -16.01
N GLY A 65 -12.82 2.45 -15.83
CA GLY A 65 -12.77 3.73 -16.52
C GLY A 65 -13.64 4.83 -15.89
N SER A 66 -14.36 4.55 -14.80
CA SER A 66 -15.12 5.56 -14.08
C SER A 66 -14.22 6.45 -13.22
N GLU A 67 -14.70 7.66 -12.92
CA GLU A 67 -14.00 8.61 -12.05
C GLU A 67 -14.46 8.47 -10.61
N ALA A 68 -13.52 8.46 -9.67
CA ALA A 68 -13.76 8.43 -8.24
C ALA A 68 -12.98 9.52 -7.50
N THR A 69 -13.48 9.91 -6.34
CA THR A 69 -12.81 10.83 -5.42
C THR A 69 -12.45 10.06 -4.15
N PHE A 70 -11.21 10.21 -3.68
CA PHE A 70 -10.67 9.53 -2.51
C PHE A 70 -10.26 10.54 -1.45
N GLU A 71 -10.64 10.28 -0.19
CA GLU A 71 -10.08 10.99 0.95
C GLU A 71 -8.62 10.57 1.13
N VAL A 72 -7.73 11.55 1.36
CA VAL A 72 -6.29 11.33 1.45
C VAL A 72 -5.82 11.66 2.86
N TYR A 73 -4.96 10.79 3.39
CA TYR A 73 -4.38 10.88 4.72
C TYR A 73 -2.85 10.80 4.64
N ALA A 74 -2.13 11.35 5.61
CA ALA A 74 -0.69 11.11 5.73
C ALA A 74 -0.41 9.95 6.67
N ALA A 75 0.47 9.05 6.24
CA ALA A 75 0.97 7.95 7.05
C ALA A 75 2.50 7.90 7.01
N THR A 76 3.08 7.21 7.98
CA THR A 76 4.46 6.74 7.90
C THR A 76 4.46 5.25 7.58
N VAL A 77 5.39 4.80 6.74
CA VAL A 77 5.62 3.39 6.44
C VAL A 77 7.09 3.07 6.66
N ILE A 78 7.39 1.86 7.15
CA ILE A 78 8.75 1.32 7.11
C ILE A 78 8.90 0.62 5.76
N TRP A 79 9.68 1.24 4.86
CA TRP A 79 9.90 0.77 3.50
C TRP A 79 11.39 0.61 3.25
N ASP A 80 11.79 -0.62 2.93
CA ASP A 80 13.18 -1.07 2.82
C ASP A 80 14.08 -0.70 4.01
N GLY A 81 13.53 -0.81 5.23
CA GLY A 81 14.22 -0.49 6.48
C GLY A 81 14.20 0.99 6.87
N GLU A 82 13.72 1.87 5.98
CA GLU A 82 13.67 3.31 6.19
C GLU A 82 12.24 3.80 6.48
N TYR A 83 12.13 4.86 7.29
CA TYR A 83 10.84 5.52 7.50
C TYR A 83 10.54 6.47 6.35
N GLN A 84 9.35 6.34 5.76
CA GLN A 84 8.87 7.24 4.70
C GLN A 84 7.51 7.81 5.07
N SER A 85 7.32 9.11 4.85
CA SER A 85 6.00 9.75 4.91
C SER A 85 5.34 9.66 3.55
N ILE A 86 4.12 9.11 3.49
CA ILE A 86 3.40 8.83 2.24
C ILE A 86 1.94 9.28 2.33
N PRO A 87 1.33 9.68 1.19
CA PRO A 87 -0.11 9.82 1.12
C PRO A 87 -0.77 8.44 1.09
N VAL A 88 -1.95 8.35 1.68
CA VAL A 88 -2.78 7.14 1.73
C VAL A 88 -4.19 7.48 1.30
N ASN A 89 -4.70 6.75 0.31
CA ASN A 89 -6.08 6.88 -0.15
C ASN A 89 -7.00 5.97 0.67
N GLU A 90 -8.12 6.51 1.16
CA GLU A 90 -9.17 5.71 1.83
C GLU A 90 -9.94 4.90 0.79
N THR A 91 -10.00 3.57 0.98
CA THR A 91 -10.74 2.66 0.11
C THR A 91 -11.47 1.58 0.93
N GLU A 92 -12.62 1.10 0.46
CA GLU A 92 -13.34 -0.01 1.12
C GLU A 92 -12.76 -1.41 0.79
N THR A 93 -11.66 -1.47 0.03
CA THR A 93 -10.99 -2.71 -0.38
C THR A 93 -9.87 -3.11 0.59
N ASP A 94 -9.28 -4.29 0.35
CA ASP A 94 -8.00 -4.66 0.97
C ASP A 94 -6.93 -3.58 0.71
N PRO A 95 -5.96 -3.41 1.64
CA PRO A 95 -4.86 -2.48 1.44
C PRO A 95 -4.09 -2.76 0.15
N LEU A 96 -3.84 -1.74 -0.66
CA LEU A 96 -3.10 -1.85 -1.92
C LEU A 96 -1.79 -1.07 -1.85
N VAL A 97 -0.68 -1.69 -2.23
CA VAL A 97 0.58 -1.02 -2.56
C VAL A 97 0.55 -0.68 -4.04
N GLY A 98 0.64 0.60 -4.37
CA GLY A 98 0.62 1.08 -5.74
C GLY A 98 2.00 1.40 -6.31
N MET A 99 2.01 1.75 -7.59
CA MET A 99 3.22 2.01 -8.36
C MET A 99 4.04 3.21 -7.87
N SER A 100 3.43 4.20 -7.18
CA SER A 100 4.21 5.32 -6.64
C SER A 100 5.11 4.90 -5.48
N LEU A 101 4.67 3.94 -4.65
CA LEU A 101 5.50 3.42 -3.54
C LEU A 101 6.58 2.44 -4.05
N LEU A 102 6.29 1.76 -5.16
CA LEU A 102 7.24 0.87 -5.84
C LEU A 102 8.23 1.61 -6.75
N TYR A 103 8.03 2.90 -7.02
CA TYR A 103 8.88 3.66 -7.93
C TYR A 103 10.33 3.68 -7.44
N GLY A 104 11.27 3.23 -8.30
CA GLY A 104 12.68 3.06 -7.93
C GLY A 104 13.05 1.67 -7.42
N TYR A 105 12.14 0.70 -7.47
CA TYR A 105 12.38 -0.69 -7.07
C TYR A 105 12.06 -1.66 -8.22
N ASP A 106 12.83 -2.76 -8.28
CA ASP A 106 12.49 -3.97 -9.01
C ASP A 106 11.46 -4.79 -8.24
N LEU A 107 10.44 -5.29 -8.95
CA LEU A 107 9.42 -6.20 -8.44
C LEU A 107 9.50 -7.54 -9.16
N ARG A 108 9.70 -8.63 -8.41
CA ARG A 108 9.73 -10.01 -8.93
C ARG A 108 8.70 -10.85 -8.21
N ILE A 109 7.82 -11.48 -8.97
CA ILE A 109 6.72 -12.30 -8.46
C ILE A 109 6.82 -13.71 -9.04
N GLN A 110 6.82 -14.73 -8.18
CA GLN A 110 6.54 -16.10 -8.59
C GLN A 110 5.02 -16.32 -8.56
N ALA A 111 4.36 -16.27 -9.72
CA ALA A 111 2.90 -16.28 -9.85
C ALA A 111 2.29 -17.69 -9.63
N VAL A 112 2.43 -18.20 -8.41
CA VAL A 112 1.85 -19.47 -7.92
C VAL A 112 1.60 -19.33 -6.42
N GLU A 113 0.58 -19.98 -5.86
CA GLU A 113 0.34 -19.98 -4.41
C GLU A 113 1.60 -20.36 -3.63
N GLY A 114 1.92 -19.58 -2.59
CA GLY A 114 3.15 -19.73 -1.80
C GLY A 114 4.43 -19.26 -2.52
N GLY A 115 4.30 -18.77 -3.75
CA GLY A 115 5.40 -18.20 -4.53
C GLY A 115 5.98 -16.94 -3.86
N THR A 116 7.29 -16.76 -4.00
CA THR A 116 8.00 -15.62 -3.41
C THR A 116 7.74 -14.34 -4.19
N VAL A 117 7.52 -13.25 -3.45
CA VAL A 117 7.57 -11.87 -3.96
C VAL A 117 8.83 -11.20 -3.42
N ILE A 118 9.58 -10.51 -4.28
CA ILE A 118 10.80 -9.77 -3.93
C ILE A 118 10.66 -8.34 -4.45
N ILE A 119 10.92 -7.38 -3.58
CA ILE A 119 11.04 -5.96 -3.91
C ILE A 119 12.45 -5.49 -3.54
N GLU A 120 13.20 -4.94 -4.49
CA GLU A 120 14.61 -4.56 -4.31
C GLU A 120 14.89 -3.20 -4.96
N ALA A 121 15.64 -2.32 -4.29
CA ALA A 121 15.98 -1.02 -4.84
C ALA A 121 16.85 -1.16 -6.10
N LEU A 122 16.64 -0.28 -7.09
CA LEU A 122 17.42 -0.20 -8.33
C LEU A 122 18.84 0.35 -8.15
#